data_AF-A0A815HMX5-F1
#
_entry.id   AF-A0A815HMX5-F1
#
_cell.length_a   1.000
_cell.length_b   1.000
_cell.length_c   1.000
_cell.angle_alpha   90.00
_cell.angle_beta   90.00
_cell.angle_gamma   90.00
#
_symmetry.space_group_name_H-M   'P 1'
#
loop_
_entity.id
_entity.type
_entity.pdbx_description
1 polymer ?
#
loop_
_entity_poly.entity_id
_entity_poly.type
_entity_poly.pdbx_seq_one_letter_code
_entity_poly.pdbx_strand_id
1 'polypeptide(L)'
;MHASLDRLQVQNRNQQLDQNKSHVLHGNSSAVDLSKGSSHTLPCRLHHMYCLKCLQHSMNEYIQSNTVPVCHSTLCDYELSRYDVACLPLEADTIKRLLTCVKSTQRAQCPLCVFYVDFNTMNDFQKHVASCNSENMIPCEYCHCLYNIHRLDDHSRQCRNLSSSQQQQALIDFILPRTKYPLTAQQIRVFIENRKKTHLSLDPHSIVETLAEFGDTFPFEIPTRDCDVCMETCVYDDIFVFGCEESHKLCYGCFENSCTTKMTNNEILTCGLCAYELHEGEIKQLRVADNRKKQFLDYQIQKTFNTYVGGTQGVIRCPNQTCKWVAEARDPNDRFRVQCPMCGNEFCSLCNQQYHFRTTCQQLPEITQRWFFWCNTERGNYWQARAQQDANFRAQLEDYERQKAANIQRNQELAQRYNDLLADENYKAQNCRLCPHCRRVVQHLSGCDLMVCGRNYHGGDQQSGCGNGFNWSQALPYTPIGNTGPQQVANNLPSPEQQKLVVHEGVQCDACHNVVQGIRFDCVHCASLTFCEKCEQRSTLEHSNEIRNQQKPQHVFQLIARSLNGNNGQ
;
A
#
# COMPACT_ATOMS: atom_id res chain seq x y z
N MET A 1 -8.19 -62.36 17.33
CA MET A 1 -7.83 -63.64 16.70
C MET A 1 -7.05 -63.30 15.45
N HIS A 2 -5.71 -63.27 15.53
CA HIS A 2 -4.79 -64.35 15.12
C HIS A 2 -4.76 -64.50 13.59
N ALA A 3 -3.64 -64.61 12.88
CA ALA A 3 -2.21 -64.64 13.19
C ALA A 3 -1.48 -64.51 11.83
N SER A 4 -0.38 -63.78 11.76
CA SER A 4 1.00 -64.29 11.53
C SER A 4 1.19 -65.29 10.38
N LEU A 5 1.96 -64.84 9.39
CA LEU A 5 3.17 -65.47 8.81
C LEU A 5 3.44 -66.95 9.15
N ASP A 6 3.56 -67.78 8.10
CA ASP A 6 4.73 -68.65 7.79
C ASP A 6 4.34 -69.63 6.66
N ARG A 7 4.98 -69.57 5.47
CA ARG A 7 6.27 -70.17 5.05
C ARG A 7 6.16 -71.65 4.62
N LEU A 8 7.06 -72.00 3.69
CA LEU A 8 7.50 -73.34 3.22
C LEU A 8 6.73 -73.87 2.01
N GLN A 9 7.33 -74.30 0.89
CA GLN A 9 8.66 -74.82 0.54
C GLN A 9 8.99 -74.35 -0.91
N VAL A 10 10.23 -74.13 -1.36
CA VAL A 10 11.31 -75.12 -1.48
C VAL A 10 12.67 -74.42 -1.39
N GLN A 11 13.49 -74.91 -0.46
CA GLN A 11 14.88 -74.56 -0.25
C GLN A 11 15.81 -75.21 -1.29
N ASN A 12 16.89 -74.49 -1.58
CA ASN A 12 18.26 -74.96 -1.69
C ASN A 12 18.57 -76.17 -2.60
N ARG A 13 19.24 -75.87 -3.72
CA ARG A 13 20.55 -76.50 -3.99
C ARG A 13 21.42 -75.61 -4.89
N ASN A 14 22.27 -74.84 -4.22
CA ASN A 14 23.70 -74.56 -4.48
C ASN A 14 24.16 -74.49 -5.95
N GLN A 15 24.61 -73.32 -6.40
CA GLN A 15 26.00 -72.80 -6.26
C GLN A 15 27.05 -73.56 -7.08
N GLN A 16 27.58 -72.82 -8.06
CA GLN A 16 28.97 -72.76 -8.53
C GLN A 16 29.58 -73.95 -9.27
N LEU A 17 30.46 -73.58 -10.21
CA LEU A 17 31.24 -74.38 -11.17
C LEU A 17 30.41 -74.72 -12.43
N ASP A 18 30.86 -74.49 -13.66
CA ASP A 18 32.13 -74.02 -14.17
C ASP A 18 31.95 -73.76 -15.68
N GLN A 19 32.75 -72.83 -16.20
CA GLN A 19 33.43 -72.95 -17.50
C GLN A 19 32.62 -73.13 -18.80
N ASN A 20 32.64 -72.06 -19.58
CA ASN A 20 33.24 -71.99 -20.93
C ASN A 20 32.89 -73.05 -22.00
N LYS A 21 32.50 -72.49 -23.17
CA LYS A 21 32.55 -73.03 -24.55
C LYS A 21 31.45 -74.04 -24.87
N SER A 22 30.80 -74.05 -26.04
CA SER A 22 31.04 -73.48 -27.38
C SER A 22 29.79 -73.81 -28.21
N HIS A 23 29.22 -72.93 -29.03
CA HIS A 23 29.42 -72.78 -30.49
C HIS A 23 28.40 -71.69 -30.92
N VAL A 24 28.70 -70.55 -31.55
CA VAL A 24 29.43 -70.22 -32.80
C VAL A 24 28.88 -70.90 -34.06
N LEU A 25 28.11 -70.12 -34.82
CA LEU A 25 28.29 -69.85 -36.26
C LEU A 25 28.20 -68.31 -36.40
N HIS A 26 29.31 -67.57 -36.55
CA HIS A 26 29.97 -67.19 -37.82
C HIS A 26 29.03 -66.58 -38.87
N GLY A 27 29.32 -65.41 -39.47
CA GLY A 27 30.63 -64.81 -39.72
C GLY A 27 30.83 -63.33 -39.33
N ASN A 28 31.97 -63.04 -38.69
CA ASN A 28 33.19 -62.46 -39.28
C ASN A 28 33.00 -61.58 -40.53
N SER A 29 33.66 -60.43 -40.73
CA SER A 29 34.68 -59.65 -40.01
C SER A 29 34.72 -58.29 -40.72
N SER A 30 34.99 -57.16 -40.08
CA SER A 30 36.38 -56.76 -39.77
C SER A 30 36.42 -55.68 -38.71
N ALA A 31 37.28 -55.90 -37.72
CA ALA A 31 37.76 -54.86 -36.83
C ALA A 31 38.58 -53.83 -37.60
N VAL A 32 38.40 -52.54 -37.26
CA VAL A 32 39.43 -51.53 -37.48
C VAL A 32 39.73 -50.86 -36.14
N ASP A 33 41.03 -50.92 -35.84
CA ASP A 33 41.82 -50.29 -34.80
C ASP A 33 41.41 -48.88 -34.36
N LEU A 34 41.43 -48.65 -33.05
CA LEU A 34 41.39 -47.35 -32.39
C LEU A 34 42.78 -46.70 -32.45
N SER A 35 43.17 -46.07 -33.57
CA SER A 35 44.30 -45.11 -33.60
C SER A 35 44.46 -44.41 -34.96
N LYS A 36 43.57 -43.48 -35.28
CA LYS A 36 43.82 -42.35 -36.21
C LYS A 36 42.64 -41.40 -36.10
N GLY A 37 42.91 -40.10 -36.08
CA GLY A 37 41.93 -39.05 -35.78
C GLY A 37 40.68 -39.11 -36.66
N SER A 38 39.66 -39.83 -36.20
CA SER A 38 38.33 -39.79 -36.79
C SER A 38 37.67 -38.51 -36.29
N SER A 39 37.76 -37.49 -37.13
CA SER A 39 36.93 -36.31 -37.03
C SER A 39 35.49 -36.70 -37.33
N HIS A 40 34.60 -36.47 -36.37
CA HIS A 40 33.18 -36.77 -36.49
C HIS A 40 32.43 -35.50 -36.89
N THR A 41 31.66 -35.61 -37.96
CA THR A 41 30.86 -34.51 -38.49
C THR A 41 29.54 -34.46 -37.74
N LEU A 42 29.25 -33.34 -37.10
CA LEU A 42 27.92 -33.07 -36.56
C LEU A 42 26.97 -32.66 -37.70
N PRO A 43 25.68 -33.01 -37.62
CA PRO A 43 24.69 -32.79 -38.68
C PRO A 43 24.17 -31.34 -38.68
N CYS A 44 25.06 -30.36 -38.50
CA CYS A 44 24.75 -28.95 -38.65
C CYS A 44 24.95 -28.51 -40.11
N ARG A 45 24.38 -27.37 -40.51
CA ARG A 45 24.45 -26.85 -41.89
C ARG A 45 25.87 -26.62 -42.41
N LEU A 46 26.83 -26.43 -41.50
CA LEU A 46 28.24 -26.19 -41.81
C LEU A 46 29.12 -27.44 -41.63
N HIS A 47 28.51 -28.58 -41.32
CA HIS A 47 29.20 -29.87 -41.16
C HIS A 47 30.43 -29.78 -40.26
N HIS A 48 30.30 -29.12 -39.11
CA HIS A 48 31.41 -28.94 -38.17
C HIS A 48 31.95 -30.29 -37.68
N MET A 49 33.27 -30.39 -37.66
CA MET A 49 34.00 -31.62 -37.39
C MET A 49 34.70 -31.53 -36.04
N TYR A 50 34.50 -32.55 -35.20
CA TYR A 50 35.11 -32.64 -33.88
C TYR A 50 36.00 -33.86 -33.78
N CYS A 51 37.14 -33.73 -33.11
CA CYS A 51 37.76 -34.90 -32.54
C CYS A 51 36.91 -35.39 -31.35
N LEU A 52 36.96 -36.68 -31.06
CA LEU A 52 36.12 -37.29 -30.03
C LEU A 52 36.28 -36.62 -28.65
N LYS A 53 37.52 -36.24 -28.30
CA LYS A 53 37.82 -35.58 -27.01
C LYS A 53 37.20 -34.18 -26.90
N CYS A 54 37.22 -33.38 -27.97
CA CYS A 54 36.62 -32.06 -27.98
C CYS A 54 35.10 -32.13 -27.94
N LEU A 55 34.50 -33.09 -28.65
CA LEU A 55 33.06 -33.33 -28.59
C LEU A 55 32.63 -33.74 -27.16
N GLN A 56 33.34 -34.70 -26.57
CA GLN A 56 33.09 -35.16 -25.20
C GLN A 56 33.22 -34.02 -24.18
N HIS A 57 34.23 -33.17 -24.32
CA HIS A 57 34.45 -32.04 -23.42
C HIS A 57 33.32 -31.01 -23.54
N SER A 58 33.01 -30.57 -24.76
CA SER A 58 31.95 -29.59 -25.01
C SER A 58 30.58 -30.10 -24.52
N MET A 59 30.25 -31.37 -24.78
CA MET A 59 28.98 -31.92 -24.29
C MET A 59 28.92 -32.03 -22.77
N ASN A 60 30.04 -32.31 -22.11
CA ASN A 60 30.10 -32.30 -20.65
C ASN A 60 29.95 -30.90 -20.05
N GLU A 61 30.46 -29.85 -20.71
CA GLU A 61 30.23 -28.46 -20.28
C GLU A 61 28.73 -28.10 -20.32
N TYR A 62 28.02 -28.50 -21.37
CA TYR A 62 26.56 -28.30 -21.44
C TYR A 62 25.82 -29.08 -20.34
N ILE A 63 26.21 -30.34 -20.09
CA ILE A 63 25.63 -31.13 -18.99
C ILE A 63 25.90 -30.47 -17.63
N GLN A 64 27.12 -29.97 -17.39
CA GLN A 64 27.50 -29.38 -16.11
C GLN A 64 26.85 -28.01 -15.88
N SER A 65 26.70 -27.22 -16.94
CA SER A 65 26.04 -25.91 -16.89
C SER A 65 24.51 -26.01 -17.01
N ASN A 66 23.97 -27.20 -17.31
CA ASN A 66 22.56 -27.44 -17.58
C ASN A 66 22.00 -26.49 -18.65
N THR A 67 22.80 -26.22 -19.68
CA THR A 67 22.45 -25.36 -20.81
C THR A 67 22.18 -26.19 -22.06
N VAL A 68 21.45 -25.63 -23.02
CA VAL A 68 21.05 -26.35 -24.24
C VAL A 68 22.30 -26.71 -25.04
N PRO A 69 22.57 -28.01 -25.30
CA PRO A 69 23.73 -28.40 -26.08
C PRO A 69 23.55 -27.98 -27.54
N VAL A 70 24.42 -27.08 -28.00
CA VAL A 70 24.52 -26.67 -29.41
C VAL A 70 25.79 -27.22 -30.04
N CYS A 71 25.84 -27.19 -31.37
CA CYS A 71 26.92 -27.75 -32.16
C CYS A 71 28.27 -27.14 -31.77
N HIS A 72 28.40 -25.82 -31.65
CA HIS A 72 29.58 -25.12 -31.13
C HIS A 72 29.15 -23.84 -30.38
N SER A 73 29.58 -23.63 -29.14
CA SER A 73 29.13 -22.51 -28.29
C SER A 73 29.31 -21.12 -28.92
N THR A 74 30.33 -20.94 -29.75
CA THR A 74 30.66 -19.65 -30.40
C THR A 74 30.54 -19.61 -31.92
N LEU A 75 30.52 -20.76 -32.60
CA LEU A 75 30.63 -20.84 -34.07
C LEU A 75 29.39 -21.45 -34.73
N CYS A 76 28.51 -22.10 -33.96
CA CYS A 76 27.37 -22.82 -34.49
C CYS A 76 26.29 -23.04 -33.43
N ASP A 77 25.21 -22.30 -33.54
CA ASP A 77 24.02 -22.35 -32.69
C ASP A 77 23.08 -23.54 -33.00
N TYR A 78 23.50 -24.47 -33.86
CA TYR A 78 22.69 -25.65 -34.19
C TYR A 78 22.46 -26.53 -32.95
N GLU A 79 21.26 -26.47 -32.39
CA GLU A 79 20.87 -27.25 -31.21
C GLU A 79 20.91 -28.75 -31.49
N LEU A 80 21.68 -29.48 -30.67
CA LEU A 80 21.80 -30.93 -30.76
C LEU A 80 20.57 -31.66 -30.23
N SER A 81 19.65 -30.96 -29.56
CA SER A 81 18.30 -31.46 -29.27
C SER A 81 17.51 -31.79 -30.53
N ARG A 82 17.89 -31.28 -31.70
CA ARG A 82 17.26 -31.57 -32.99
C ARG A 82 17.81 -32.84 -33.65
N TYR A 83 18.78 -33.50 -33.03
CA TYR A 83 19.44 -34.71 -33.52
C TYR A 83 19.32 -35.84 -32.49
N ASP A 84 19.37 -37.10 -32.96
CA ASP A 84 19.46 -38.23 -32.04
C ASP A 84 20.86 -38.25 -31.40
N VAL A 85 20.95 -37.64 -30.22
CA VAL A 85 22.21 -37.58 -29.46
C VAL A 85 22.71 -38.96 -29.02
N ALA A 86 21.87 -40.01 -29.10
CA ALA A 86 22.31 -41.39 -28.89
C ALA A 86 23.19 -41.92 -30.05
N CYS A 87 23.15 -41.27 -31.21
CA CYS A 87 24.02 -41.58 -32.34
C CYS A 87 25.41 -40.92 -32.24
N LEU A 88 25.64 -40.07 -31.23
CA LEU A 88 26.95 -39.48 -31.01
C LEU A 88 27.94 -40.55 -30.52
N PRO A 89 29.21 -40.52 -30.96
CA PRO A 89 30.21 -41.52 -30.60
C PRO A 89 30.75 -41.35 -29.16
N LEU A 90 29.90 -40.99 -28.20
CA LEU A 90 30.26 -40.66 -26.83
C LEU A 90 30.05 -41.86 -25.88
N GLU A 91 30.64 -41.80 -24.71
CA GLU A 91 30.43 -42.83 -23.68
C GLU A 91 28.95 -42.91 -23.24
N ALA A 92 28.46 -44.12 -22.98
CA ALA A 92 27.04 -44.37 -22.68
C ALA A 92 26.52 -43.56 -21.47
N ASP A 93 27.34 -43.32 -20.45
CA ASP A 93 26.96 -42.47 -19.31
C ASP A 93 26.78 -41.01 -19.71
N THR A 94 27.67 -40.51 -20.58
CA THR A 94 27.59 -39.15 -21.11
C THR A 94 26.39 -38.98 -22.02
N ILE A 95 26.10 -39.97 -22.89
CA ILE A 95 24.87 -40.00 -23.70
C ILE A 95 23.63 -40.00 -22.81
N LYS A 96 23.60 -40.80 -21.74
CA LYS A 96 22.46 -40.86 -20.81
C LYS A 96 22.23 -39.53 -20.10
N ARG A 97 23.30 -38.85 -19.68
CA ARG A 97 23.25 -37.53 -19.04
C ARG A 97 22.87 -36.42 -20.03
N LEU A 98 23.41 -36.46 -21.24
CA LEU A 98 23.00 -35.59 -22.36
C LEU A 98 21.53 -35.77 -22.69
N LEU A 99 21.05 -37.01 -22.84
CA LEU A 99 19.65 -37.30 -23.08
C LEU A 99 18.75 -36.75 -21.97
N THR A 100 19.22 -36.76 -20.72
CA THR A 100 18.48 -36.17 -19.59
C THR A 100 18.44 -34.64 -19.69
N CYS A 101 19.56 -34.01 -20.05
CA CYS A 101 19.68 -32.56 -20.30
C CYS A 101 18.92 -32.09 -21.55
N VAL A 102 18.84 -32.92 -22.59
CA VAL A 102 18.08 -32.66 -23.83
C VAL A 102 16.59 -32.87 -23.59
N LYS A 103 16.20 -33.86 -22.80
CA LYS A 103 14.80 -34.10 -22.44
C LYS A 103 14.22 -33.04 -21.51
N SER A 104 15.03 -32.42 -20.64
CA SER A 104 14.62 -31.23 -19.88
C SER A 104 14.50 -29.98 -20.75
N THR A 105 14.95 -30.02 -22.02
CA THR A 105 14.98 -28.86 -22.94
C THR A 105 14.16 -29.06 -24.23
N GLN A 106 13.60 -30.24 -24.51
CA GLN A 106 12.72 -30.48 -25.67
C GLN A 106 11.24 -30.25 -25.32
N ARG A 107 10.61 -29.22 -25.92
CA ARG A 107 9.14 -29.10 -26.02
C ARG A 107 8.67 -29.86 -27.27
N ALA A 108 7.95 -30.95 -27.10
CA ALA A 108 7.48 -31.79 -28.21
C ALA A 108 6.23 -31.21 -28.86
N GLN A 109 6.19 -31.21 -30.19
CA GLN A 109 5.06 -30.75 -30.98
C GLN A 109 4.02 -31.87 -31.11
N CYS A 110 2.74 -31.58 -30.84
CA CYS A 110 1.67 -32.55 -31.06
C CYS A 110 1.44 -32.76 -32.56
N PRO A 111 1.42 -33.99 -33.09
CA PRO A 111 1.17 -34.23 -34.52
C PRO A 111 -0.28 -33.95 -34.95
N LEU A 112 -1.22 -33.79 -34.00
CA LEU A 112 -2.65 -33.60 -34.31
C LEU A 112 -3.06 -32.12 -34.34
N CYS A 113 -2.59 -31.32 -33.38
CA CYS A 113 -2.85 -29.87 -33.35
C CYS A 113 -1.63 -29.01 -33.76
N VAL A 114 -0.48 -29.63 -34.01
CA VAL A 114 0.76 -28.99 -34.50
C VAL A 114 1.31 -27.90 -33.56
N PHE A 115 0.74 -27.74 -32.36
CA PHE A 115 1.25 -26.87 -31.30
C PHE A 115 2.33 -27.56 -30.48
N TYR A 116 3.30 -26.77 -30.00
CA TYR A 116 4.25 -27.20 -28.97
C TYR A 116 3.50 -27.50 -27.67
N VAL A 117 3.67 -28.71 -27.14
CA VAL A 117 3.01 -29.20 -25.93
C VAL A 117 4.00 -29.12 -24.78
N ASP A 118 3.59 -28.46 -23.70
CA ASP A 118 4.31 -28.50 -22.44
C ASP A 118 3.92 -29.77 -21.67
N PHE A 119 4.90 -30.58 -21.27
CA PHE A 119 4.66 -31.83 -20.55
C PHE A 119 5.79 -32.10 -19.56
N ASN A 120 5.45 -32.68 -18.42
CA ASN A 120 6.44 -33.09 -17.41
C ASN A 120 6.92 -34.53 -17.61
N THR A 121 6.12 -35.38 -18.26
CA THR A 121 6.46 -36.77 -18.58
C THR A 121 5.95 -37.18 -19.97
N MET A 122 6.56 -38.21 -20.58
CA MET A 122 6.08 -38.78 -21.85
C MET A 122 4.66 -39.32 -21.79
N ASN A 123 4.19 -39.73 -20.61
CA ASN A 123 2.82 -40.16 -20.39
C ASN A 123 1.84 -38.98 -20.53
N ASP A 124 2.25 -37.76 -20.19
CA ASP A 124 1.44 -36.54 -20.32
C ASP A 124 1.36 -36.09 -21.79
N PHE A 125 2.46 -36.22 -22.55
CA PHE A 125 2.47 -36.01 -24.00
C PHE A 125 1.57 -37.02 -24.72
N GLN A 126 1.64 -38.31 -24.36
CA GLN A 126 0.79 -39.34 -24.95
C GLN A 126 -0.70 -39.17 -24.59
N LYS A 127 -1.02 -38.72 -23.37
CA LYS A 127 -2.39 -38.33 -22.99
C LYS A 127 -2.88 -37.12 -23.77
N HIS A 128 -2.01 -36.12 -23.99
CA HIS A 128 -2.34 -34.97 -24.84
C HIS A 128 -2.62 -35.44 -26.28
N VAL A 129 -1.73 -36.20 -26.91
CA VAL A 129 -1.95 -36.72 -28.28
C VAL A 129 -3.19 -37.60 -28.35
N ALA A 130 -3.45 -38.45 -27.35
CA ALA A 130 -4.65 -39.31 -27.31
C ALA A 130 -5.97 -38.55 -27.06
N SER A 131 -5.92 -37.33 -26.52
CA SER A 131 -7.10 -36.46 -26.29
C SER A 131 -7.16 -35.26 -27.24
N CYS A 132 -6.14 -35.08 -28.09
CA CYS A 132 -6.04 -33.98 -29.03
C CYS A 132 -6.93 -34.29 -30.23
N ASN A 133 -8.09 -33.64 -30.27
CA ASN A 133 -9.07 -33.80 -31.34
C ASN A 133 -9.08 -32.51 -32.18
N SER A 134 -8.17 -32.41 -33.15
CA SER A 134 -8.06 -31.22 -34.01
C SER A 134 -9.31 -31.00 -34.88
N GLU A 135 -10.14 -32.03 -35.07
CA GLU A 135 -11.45 -31.94 -35.73
C GLU A 135 -12.48 -31.09 -34.95
N ASN A 136 -12.25 -30.81 -33.66
CA ASN A 136 -13.18 -30.09 -32.79
C ASN A 136 -12.65 -28.73 -32.32
N MET A 137 -11.59 -28.21 -32.93
CA MET A 137 -11.06 -26.88 -32.62
C MET A 137 -11.57 -25.86 -33.63
N ILE A 138 -12.19 -24.78 -33.15
CA ILE A 138 -12.70 -23.70 -34.00
C ILE A 138 -12.14 -22.35 -33.53
N PRO A 139 -11.90 -21.41 -34.46
CA PRO A 139 -11.45 -20.07 -34.12
C PRO A 139 -12.60 -19.27 -33.48
N CYS A 140 -12.32 -18.54 -32.42
CA CYS A 140 -13.27 -17.60 -31.85
C CYS A 140 -13.51 -16.43 -32.81
N GLU A 141 -14.77 -16.03 -32.99
CA GLU A 141 -15.16 -14.91 -33.85
C GLU A 141 -14.64 -13.54 -33.36
N TYR A 142 -14.26 -13.43 -32.08
CA TYR A 142 -13.82 -12.17 -31.46
C TYR A 142 -12.30 -12.04 -31.33
N CYS A 143 -11.61 -13.08 -30.81
CA CYS A 143 -10.16 -13.04 -30.59
C CYS A 143 -9.35 -13.91 -31.55
N HIS A 144 -9.99 -14.69 -32.43
CA HIS A 144 -9.36 -15.65 -33.35
C HIS A 144 -8.56 -16.80 -32.71
N CYS A 145 -8.41 -16.84 -31.39
CA CYS A 145 -7.80 -17.97 -30.70
C CYS A 145 -8.62 -19.25 -30.90
N LEU A 146 -7.93 -20.39 -30.93
CA LEU A 146 -8.56 -21.71 -31.16
C LEU A 146 -9.01 -22.32 -29.83
N TYR A 147 -10.26 -22.77 -29.78
CA TYR A 147 -10.82 -23.47 -28.62
C TYR A 147 -11.65 -24.67 -29.03
N ASN A 148 -11.85 -25.58 -28.09
CA ASN A 148 -12.67 -26.76 -28.31
C ASN A 148 -14.15 -26.36 -28.49
N ILE A 149 -14.82 -26.92 -29.50
CA ILE A 149 -16.22 -26.66 -29.85
C ILE A 149 -17.18 -26.88 -28.66
N HIS A 150 -16.87 -27.82 -27.77
CA HIS A 150 -17.65 -28.07 -26.55
C HIS A 150 -17.52 -26.97 -25.49
N ARG A 151 -16.60 -26.01 -25.67
CA ARG A 151 -16.41 -24.83 -24.80
C ARG A 151 -16.71 -23.51 -25.52
N LEU A 152 -17.32 -23.58 -26.71
CA LEU A 152 -17.58 -22.42 -27.56
C LEU A 152 -18.43 -21.35 -26.84
N ASP A 153 -19.52 -21.76 -26.19
CA ASP A 153 -20.45 -20.83 -25.55
C ASP A 153 -19.85 -20.11 -24.34
N ASP A 154 -18.99 -20.80 -23.58
CA ASP A 154 -18.32 -20.21 -22.41
C ASP A 154 -17.22 -19.24 -22.83
N HIS A 155 -16.40 -19.64 -23.80
CA HIS A 155 -15.33 -18.77 -24.30
C HIS A 155 -15.90 -17.54 -25.03
N SER A 156 -16.88 -17.72 -25.92
CA SER A 156 -17.46 -16.63 -26.71
C SER A 156 -18.15 -15.59 -25.82
N ARG A 157 -18.84 -16.03 -24.76
CA ARG A 157 -19.44 -15.12 -23.77
C ARG A 157 -18.39 -14.30 -23.01
N GLN A 158 -17.28 -14.92 -22.62
CA GLN A 158 -16.19 -14.22 -21.93
C GLN A 158 -15.47 -13.25 -22.88
N CYS A 159 -15.19 -13.69 -24.11
CA CYS A 159 -14.43 -12.91 -25.09
C CYS A 159 -15.20 -11.70 -25.62
N ARG A 160 -16.53 -11.81 -25.77
CA ARG A 160 -17.40 -10.71 -26.19
C ARG A 160 -17.35 -9.50 -25.24
N ASN A 161 -17.08 -9.73 -23.96
CA ASN A 161 -17.01 -8.66 -22.95
C ASN A 161 -15.65 -7.98 -22.88
N LEU A 162 -14.65 -8.44 -23.64
CA LEU A 162 -13.33 -7.83 -23.71
C LEU A 162 -13.32 -6.69 -24.74
N SER A 163 -12.54 -5.65 -24.46
CA SER A 163 -12.25 -4.59 -25.44
C SER A 163 -11.43 -5.14 -26.62
N SER A 164 -11.46 -4.46 -27.78
CA SER A 164 -10.70 -4.86 -28.97
C SER A 164 -9.19 -5.00 -28.69
N SER A 165 -8.62 -4.12 -27.85
CA SER A 165 -7.21 -4.23 -27.43
C SER A 165 -6.94 -5.47 -26.57
N GLN A 166 -7.88 -5.87 -25.71
CA GLN A 166 -7.75 -7.07 -24.88
C GLN A 166 -7.92 -8.36 -25.70
N GLN A 167 -8.81 -8.35 -26.70
CA GLN A 167 -8.98 -9.47 -27.64
C GLN A 167 -7.71 -9.68 -28.48
N GLN A 168 -7.10 -8.59 -28.97
CA GLN A 168 -5.83 -8.64 -29.69
C GLN A 168 -4.67 -9.11 -28.80
N GLN A 169 -4.63 -8.67 -27.54
CA GLN A 169 -3.61 -9.15 -26.59
C GLN A 169 -3.78 -10.65 -26.31
N ALA A 170 -5.01 -11.13 -26.14
CA ALA A 170 -5.28 -12.55 -25.97
C ALA A 170 -4.77 -13.41 -27.15
N LEU A 171 -4.87 -12.90 -28.38
CA LEU A 171 -4.32 -13.55 -29.57
C LEU A 171 -2.79 -13.57 -29.57
N ILE A 172 -2.15 -12.46 -29.20
CA ILE A 172 -0.69 -12.37 -29.07
C ILE A 172 -0.18 -13.35 -28.01
N ASP A 173 -0.81 -13.37 -26.83
CA ASP A 173 -0.47 -14.27 -25.73
C ASP A 173 -0.73 -15.75 -26.10
N PHE A 174 -1.69 -16.00 -27.00
CA PHE A 174 -1.92 -17.32 -27.55
C PHE A 174 -0.81 -17.73 -28.52
N ILE A 175 -0.36 -16.85 -29.43
CA ILE A 175 0.63 -17.15 -30.47
C ILE A 175 2.06 -17.23 -29.91
N LEU A 176 2.45 -16.31 -29.01
CA LEU A 176 3.80 -16.22 -28.43
C LEU A 176 4.41 -17.56 -27.98
N PRO A 177 3.73 -18.38 -27.15
CA PRO A 177 4.27 -19.66 -26.70
C PRO A 177 4.24 -20.76 -27.78
N ARG A 178 3.58 -20.50 -28.93
CA ARG A 178 3.33 -21.46 -30.01
C ARG A 178 4.20 -21.22 -31.24
N THR A 179 5.00 -20.14 -31.27
CA THR A 179 5.97 -19.87 -32.34
C THR A 179 7.34 -20.46 -32.03
N LYS A 180 8.04 -20.92 -33.08
CA LYS A 180 9.40 -21.49 -32.99
C LYS A 180 10.50 -20.44 -32.77
N TYR A 181 10.20 -19.16 -33.01
CA TYR A 181 11.17 -18.05 -33.01
C TYR A 181 11.00 -17.16 -31.77
N PRO A 182 12.08 -16.58 -31.23
CA PRO A 182 12.02 -15.67 -30.10
C PRO A 182 11.44 -14.32 -30.54
N LEU A 183 10.12 -14.29 -30.77
CA LEU A 183 9.39 -13.09 -31.13
C LEU A 183 8.90 -12.38 -29.87
N THR A 184 9.00 -11.06 -29.85
CA THR A 184 8.37 -10.23 -28.82
C THR A 184 6.88 -10.07 -29.11
N ALA A 185 6.09 -9.78 -28.06
CA ALA A 185 4.67 -9.46 -28.20
C ALA A 185 4.43 -8.36 -29.25
N GLN A 186 5.36 -7.39 -29.32
CA GLN A 186 5.30 -6.27 -30.25
C GLN A 186 5.56 -6.69 -31.70
N GLN A 187 6.49 -7.61 -31.95
CA GLN A 187 6.70 -8.18 -33.29
C GLN A 187 5.45 -8.89 -33.78
N ILE A 188 4.81 -9.72 -32.95
CA ILE A 188 3.56 -10.39 -33.34
C ILE A 188 2.43 -9.38 -33.54
N ARG A 189 2.37 -8.32 -32.74
CA ARG A 189 1.38 -7.23 -32.91
C ARG A 189 1.54 -6.52 -34.25
N VAL A 190 2.76 -6.12 -34.61
CA VAL A 190 3.06 -5.50 -35.91
C VAL A 190 2.73 -6.46 -37.06
N PHE A 191 3.04 -7.74 -36.89
CA PHE A 191 2.72 -8.77 -37.88
C PHE A 191 1.21 -8.91 -38.12
N ILE A 192 0.42 -9.02 -37.04
CA ILE A 192 -1.05 -9.11 -37.09
C ILE A 192 -1.64 -7.86 -37.73
N GLU A 193 -1.17 -6.66 -37.38
CA GLU A 193 -1.63 -5.41 -37.98
C GLU A 193 -1.32 -5.35 -39.49
N ASN A 194 -0.16 -5.85 -39.92
CA ASN A 194 0.15 -5.91 -41.34
C ASN A 194 -0.73 -6.93 -42.09
N ARG A 195 -1.01 -8.09 -41.48
CA ARG A 195 -1.96 -9.07 -42.05
C ARG A 195 -3.37 -8.51 -42.18
N LYS A 196 -3.84 -7.75 -41.18
CA LYS A 196 -5.13 -7.02 -41.27
C LYS A 196 -5.15 -6.05 -42.45
N LYS A 197 -4.09 -5.24 -42.61
CA LYS A 197 -3.95 -4.28 -43.73
C LYS A 197 -3.91 -4.94 -45.11
N THR A 198 -3.34 -6.14 -45.18
CA THR A 198 -3.22 -6.94 -46.41
C THR A 198 -4.36 -7.93 -46.61
N HIS A 199 -5.40 -7.89 -45.76
CA HIS A 199 -6.54 -8.81 -45.77
C HIS A 199 -6.17 -10.29 -45.74
N LEU A 200 -5.03 -10.63 -45.12
CA LEU A 200 -4.60 -12.01 -44.91
C LEU A 200 -5.31 -12.63 -43.70
N SER A 201 -5.49 -13.95 -43.74
CA SER A 201 -6.16 -14.70 -42.67
C SER A 201 -5.51 -14.47 -41.31
N LEU A 202 -6.34 -14.24 -40.27
CA LEU A 202 -5.92 -14.16 -38.87
C LEU A 202 -6.04 -15.51 -38.14
N ASP A 203 -6.24 -16.60 -38.89
CA ASP A 203 -6.20 -17.94 -38.33
C ASP A 203 -4.83 -18.19 -37.65
N PRO A 204 -4.79 -18.62 -36.38
CA PRO A 204 -3.55 -18.84 -35.66
C PRO A 204 -2.60 -19.84 -36.32
N HIS A 205 -3.09 -20.85 -37.05
CA HIS A 205 -2.21 -21.78 -37.77
C HIS A 205 -1.52 -21.06 -38.91
N SER A 206 -2.29 -20.32 -39.73
CA SER A 206 -1.72 -19.53 -40.83
C SER A 206 -0.70 -18.49 -40.33
N ILE A 207 -0.96 -17.87 -39.17
CA ILE A 207 -0.02 -16.93 -38.55
C ILE A 207 1.29 -17.63 -38.14
N VAL A 208 1.20 -18.76 -37.44
CA VAL A 208 2.39 -19.50 -36.97
C VAL A 208 3.19 -20.06 -38.14
N GLU A 209 2.53 -20.54 -39.21
CA GLU A 209 3.19 -21.00 -40.44
C GLU A 209 3.93 -19.86 -41.16
N THR A 210 3.28 -18.72 -41.41
CA THR A 210 3.95 -17.58 -42.06
C THR A 210 5.08 -17.03 -41.20
N LEU A 211 4.92 -16.99 -39.87
CA LEU A 211 6.02 -16.61 -38.97
C LEU A 211 7.20 -17.59 -39.07
N ALA A 212 6.95 -18.86 -39.41
CA ALA A 212 8.00 -19.84 -39.58
C ALA A 212 8.80 -19.68 -40.88
N GLU A 213 8.24 -19.03 -41.90
CA GLU A 213 8.92 -18.72 -43.16
C GLU A 213 9.98 -17.62 -42.99
N PHE A 214 9.80 -16.71 -42.03
CA PHE A 214 10.73 -15.58 -41.81
C PHE A 214 12.05 -15.96 -41.13
N GLY A 215 12.14 -17.16 -40.55
CA GLY A 215 13.36 -17.58 -39.86
C GLY A 215 13.72 -16.64 -38.71
N ASP A 216 15.01 -16.34 -38.55
CA ASP A 216 15.53 -15.47 -37.49
C ASP A 216 15.44 -13.97 -37.83
N THR A 217 14.94 -13.61 -39.02
CA THR A 217 14.86 -12.24 -39.51
C THR A 217 13.42 -11.76 -39.56
N PHE A 218 13.02 -10.86 -38.66
CA PHE A 218 11.68 -10.25 -38.66
C PHE A 218 11.63 -9.08 -39.66
N PRO A 219 10.84 -9.14 -40.75
CA PRO A 219 10.97 -8.22 -41.89
C PRO A 219 10.19 -6.91 -41.74
N PHE A 220 9.57 -6.64 -40.58
CA PHE A 220 8.75 -5.45 -40.35
C PHE A 220 9.41 -4.48 -39.37
N GLU A 221 9.39 -3.19 -39.70
CA GLU A 221 9.83 -2.12 -38.81
C GLU A 221 8.91 -2.01 -37.59
N ILE A 222 9.49 -1.98 -36.39
CA ILE A 222 8.76 -1.79 -35.14
C ILE A 222 8.70 -0.29 -34.84
N PRO A 223 7.51 0.30 -34.63
CA PRO A 223 7.41 1.72 -34.28
C PRO A 223 8.08 1.99 -32.93
N THR A 224 9.08 2.88 -32.95
CA THR A 224 9.79 3.35 -31.76
C THR A 224 9.53 4.84 -31.50
N ARG A 225 9.76 5.27 -30.27
CA ARG A 225 9.74 6.68 -29.84
C ARG A 225 10.79 6.89 -28.76
N ASP A 226 11.36 8.08 -28.73
CA ASP A 226 12.34 8.45 -27.72
C ASP A 226 11.65 8.96 -26.46
N CYS A 227 12.19 8.60 -25.30
CA CYS A 227 11.77 9.13 -24.01
C CYS A 227 12.28 10.57 -23.84
N ASP A 228 11.40 11.51 -23.51
CA ASP A 228 11.75 12.93 -23.35
C ASP A 228 12.68 13.20 -22.14
N VAL A 229 12.88 12.21 -21.26
CA VAL A 229 13.73 12.31 -20.06
C VAL A 229 15.08 11.63 -20.23
N CYS A 230 15.10 10.32 -20.55
CA CYS A 230 16.36 9.58 -20.69
C CYS A 230 16.92 9.56 -22.11
N MET A 231 16.16 10.06 -23.10
CA MET A 231 16.52 10.04 -24.53
C MET A 231 16.74 8.63 -25.10
N GLU A 232 16.33 7.58 -24.38
CA GLU A 232 16.39 6.21 -24.88
C GLU A 232 15.24 5.96 -25.85
N THR A 233 15.55 5.29 -26.95
CA THR A 233 14.56 4.83 -27.93
C THR A 233 13.81 3.62 -27.36
N CYS A 234 12.53 3.81 -27.07
CA CYS A 234 11.62 2.79 -26.57
C CYS A 234 10.67 2.32 -27.67
N VAL A 235 10.20 1.08 -27.57
CA VAL A 235 9.04 0.64 -28.37
C VAL A 235 7.78 1.35 -27.87
N TYR A 236 6.80 1.55 -28.76
CA TYR A 236 5.56 2.27 -28.44
C TYR A 236 4.84 1.74 -27.19
N ASP A 237 4.92 0.43 -26.91
CA ASP A 237 4.28 -0.19 -25.76
C ASP A 237 5.02 0.10 -24.43
N ASP A 238 6.26 0.57 -24.45
CA ASP A 238 7.07 0.86 -23.26
C ASP A 238 7.20 2.37 -22.97
N ILE A 239 6.48 3.19 -23.73
CA ILE A 239 6.39 4.63 -23.55
C ILE A 239 4.97 5.04 -23.17
N PHE A 240 4.86 5.87 -22.14
CA PHE A 240 3.60 6.48 -21.72
C PHE A 240 3.51 7.90 -22.27
N VAL A 241 2.36 8.24 -22.86
CA VAL A 241 2.05 9.60 -23.34
C VAL A 241 1.06 10.24 -22.37
N PHE A 242 1.47 11.34 -21.76
CA PHE A 242 0.64 12.07 -20.79
C PHE A 242 -0.48 12.84 -21.48
N GLY A 243 -1.61 13.04 -20.77
CA GLY A 243 -2.72 13.87 -21.24
C GLY A 243 -2.48 15.39 -21.20
N CYS A 244 -1.24 15.83 -20.99
CA CYS A 244 -0.88 17.25 -20.99
C CYS A 244 -0.93 17.85 -22.40
N GLU A 245 -1.05 19.19 -22.50
CA GLU A 245 -1.18 19.90 -23.79
C GLU A 245 -0.02 19.58 -24.75
N GLU A 246 1.20 19.50 -24.20
CA GLU A 246 2.42 19.18 -24.95
C GLU A 246 2.58 17.69 -25.28
N SER A 247 1.70 16.82 -24.77
CA SER A 247 1.74 15.36 -25.00
C SER A 247 3.13 14.74 -24.75
N HIS A 248 3.73 15.10 -23.62
CA HIS A 248 5.02 14.60 -23.16
C HIS A 248 5.03 13.06 -23.08
N LYS A 249 6.19 12.45 -23.32
CA LYS A 249 6.37 11.01 -23.50
C LYS A 249 7.53 10.51 -22.66
N LEU A 250 7.26 9.62 -21.72
CA LEU A 250 8.28 9.04 -20.86
C LEU A 250 8.23 7.52 -20.93
N CYS A 251 9.38 6.86 -20.89
CA CYS A 251 9.41 5.42 -20.63
C CYS A 251 8.84 5.13 -19.24
N TYR A 252 8.28 3.94 -19.03
CA TYR A 252 7.66 3.60 -17.73
C TYR A 252 8.63 3.69 -16.55
N GLY A 253 9.93 3.44 -16.75
CA GLY A 253 10.95 3.62 -15.73
C GLY A 253 11.13 5.09 -15.34
N CYS A 254 11.21 6.00 -16.32
CA CYS A 254 11.28 7.45 -16.05
C CYS A 254 9.99 7.96 -15.40
N PHE A 255 8.84 7.42 -15.79
CA PHE A 255 7.56 7.78 -15.18
C PHE A 255 7.51 7.35 -13.70
N GLU A 256 7.87 6.10 -13.38
CA GLU A 256 7.92 5.63 -11.98
C GLU A 256 8.90 6.46 -11.13
N ASN A 257 10.08 6.75 -11.69
CA ASN A 257 11.09 7.56 -11.00
C ASN A 257 10.59 8.97 -10.71
N SER A 258 9.94 9.61 -11.69
CA SER A 258 9.33 10.93 -11.50
C SER A 258 8.31 10.94 -10.36
N CYS A 259 7.40 9.96 -10.34
CA CYS A 259 6.43 9.81 -9.26
C CYS A 259 7.13 9.60 -7.89
N THR A 260 8.15 8.75 -7.85
CA THR A 260 8.91 8.44 -6.63
C THR A 260 9.64 9.66 -6.08
N THR A 261 10.28 10.44 -6.95
CA THR A 261 10.96 11.69 -6.55
C THR A 261 9.95 12.71 -6.01
N LYS A 262 8.80 12.89 -6.68
CA LYS A 262 7.75 13.81 -6.22
C LYS A 262 7.16 13.40 -4.88
N MET A 263 6.91 12.10 -4.66
CA MET A 263 6.50 11.60 -3.34
C MET A 263 7.52 11.93 -2.25
N THR A 264 8.81 11.73 -2.55
CA THR A 264 9.92 11.97 -1.62
C THR A 264 10.04 13.46 -1.28
N ASN A 265 9.84 14.34 -2.27
CA ASN A 265 9.85 15.79 -2.10
C ASN A 265 8.55 16.33 -1.49
N ASN A 266 7.59 15.46 -1.18
CA ASN A 266 6.28 15.86 -0.67
C ASN A 266 5.52 16.79 -1.63
N GLU A 267 5.52 16.47 -2.93
CA GLU A 267 4.85 17.21 -4.02
C GLU A 267 3.66 16.44 -4.60
N ILE A 268 2.72 17.14 -5.24
CA ILE A 268 1.63 16.49 -6.01
C ILE A 268 2.23 15.75 -7.21
N LEU A 269 1.73 14.54 -7.49
CA LEU A 269 2.17 13.78 -8.65
C LEU A 269 1.67 14.48 -9.92
N THR A 270 2.63 14.87 -10.74
CA THR A 270 2.45 15.63 -11.98
C THR A 270 3.24 14.96 -13.08
N CYS A 271 2.98 15.34 -14.33
CA CYS A 271 3.80 14.97 -15.47
C CYS A 271 5.29 15.21 -15.16
N GLY A 272 6.17 14.34 -15.66
CA GLY A 272 7.60 14.43 -15.34
C GLY A 272 8.30 15.69 -15.88
N LEU A 273 7.66 16.42 -16.79
CA LEU A 273 8.24 17.58 -17.48
C LEU A 273 7.41 18.86 -17.35
N CYS A 274 6.18 18.78 -16.81
CA CYS A 274 5.31 19.96 -16.67
C CYS A 274 4.39 19.84 -15.46
N ALA A 275 3.63 20.90 -15.17
CA ALA A 275 2.77 20.99 -13.99
C ALA A 275 1.42 20.27 -14.14
N TYR A 276 1.20 19.52 -15.21
CA TYR A 276 -0.03 18.76 -15.42
C TYR A 276 -0.21 17.70 -14.32
N GLU A 277 -1.31 17.77 -13.57
CA GLU A 277 -1.61 16.85 -12.47
C GLU A 277 -2.06 15.49 -13.00
N LEU A 278 -1.50 14.42 -12.42
CA LEU A 278 -1.86 13.07 -12.84
C LEU A 278 -3.21 12.65 -12.30
N HIS A 279 -4.06 12.14 -13.18
CA HIS A 279 -5.33 11.55 -12.82
C HIS A 279 -5.20 10.07 -12.44
N GLU A 280 -6.20 9.55 -11.70
CA GLU A 280 -6.26 8.14 -11.28
C GLU A 280 -6.10 7.16 -12.46
N GLY A 281 -6.68 7.49 -13.62
CA GLY A 281 -6.58 6.66 -14.83
C GLY A 281 -5.16 6.56 -15.38
N GLU A 282 -4.35 7.60 -15.23
CA GLU A 282 -2.96 7.62 -15.72
C GLU A 282 -2.04 6.87 -14.76
N ILE A 283 -2.23 7.03 -13.45
CA ILE A 283 -1.48 6.29 -12.42
C ILE A 283 -1.74 4.78 -12.53
N LYS A 284 -2.99 4.37 -12.84
CA LYS A 284 -3.34 2.95 -13.03
C LYS A 284 -2.64 2.30 -14.23
N GLN A 285 -2.29 3.09 -15.25
CA GLN A 285 -1.61 2.62 -16.46
C GLN A 285 -0.09 2.42 -16.26
N LEU A 286 0.47 2.88 -15.14
CA LEU A 286 1.88 2.67 -14.81
C LEU A 286 2.19 1.15 -14.72
N ARG A 287 3.24 0.70 -15.41
CA ARG A 287 3.66 -0.72 -15.44
C ARG A 287 4.55 -1.10 -14.25
N VAL A 288 4.02 -0.96 -13.05
CA VAL A 288 4.67 -1.34 -11.78
C VAL A 288 3.82 -2.36 -11.02
N ALA A 289 4.38 -2.99 -9.99
CA ALA A 289 3.64 -3.91 -9.14
C ALA A 289 2.40 -3.26 -8.50
N ASP A 290 1.31 -4.02 -8.30
CA ASP A 290 0.02 -3.47 -7.85
C ASP A 290 0.09 -2.77 -6.48
N ASN A 291 0.95 -3.25 -5.58
CA ASN A 291 1.22 -2.59 -4.31
C ASN A 291 1.78 -1.17 -4.51
N ARG A 292 2.66 -0.99 -5.48
CA ARG A 292 3.30 0.28 -5.81
C ARG A 292 2.30 1.23 -6.48
N LYS A 293 1.44 0.74 -7.38
CA LYS A 293 0.33 1.54 -7.94
C LYS A 293 -0.59 2.07 -6.86
N LYS A 294 -0.95 1.21 -5.90
CA LYS A 294 -1.81 1.59 -4.77
C LYS A 294 -1.15 2.68 -3.91
N GLN A 295 0.16 2.57 -3.64
CA GLN A 295 0.90 3.61 -2.92
C GLN A 295 0.84 4.98 -3.62
N PHE A 296 1.09 5.02 -4.93
CA PHE A 296 1.01 6.27 -5.69
C PHE A 296 -0.41 6.86 -5.69
N LEU A 297 -1.42 6.01 -5.84
CA LEU A 297 -2.81 6.45 -5.84
C LEU A 297 -3.25 6.99 -4.47
N ASP A 298 -2.97 6.24 -3.40
CA ASP A 298 -3.30 6.65 -2.03
C ASP A 298 -2.57 7.97 -1.68
N TYR A 299 -1.31 8.10 -2.09
CA TYR A 299 -0.54 9.33 -1.91
C TYR A 299 -1.15 10.50 -2.68
N GLN A 300 -1.44 10.33 -3.98
CA GLN A 300 -2.02 11.39 -4.81
C GLN A 300 -3.35 11.88 -4.22
N ILE A 301 -4.23 10.95 -3.82
CA ILE A 301 -5.51 11.29 -3.18
C ILE A 301 -5.27 12.05 -1.88
N GLN A 302 -4.38 11.57 -1.01
CA GLN A 302 -4.12 12.23 0.26
C GLN A 302 -3.51 13.63 0.07
N LYS A 303 -2.59 13.78 -0.88
CA LYS A 303 -1.89 15.02 -1.14
C LYS A 303 -2.81 16.07 -1.77
N THR A 304 -3.53 15.71 -2.81
CA THR A 304 -4.52 16.58 -3.47
C THR A 304 -5.64 16.98 -2.51
N PHE A 305 -6.13 16.05 -1.69
CA PHE A 305 -7.09 16.35 -0.63
C PHE A 305 -6.53 17.33 0.40
N ASN A 306 -5.31 17.11 0.88
CA ASN A 306 -4.69 18.01 1.85
C ASN A 306 -4.46 19.42 1.28
N THR A 307 -4.07 19.53 0.01
CA THR A 307 -3.93 20.80 -0.70
C THR A 307 -5.27 21.50 -0.86
N TYR A 308 -6.31 20.77 -1.31
CA TYR A 308 -7.66 21.31 -1.45
C TYR A 308 -8.16 21.91 -0.14
N VAL A 309 -8.06 21.12 0.95
CA VAL A 309 -8.54 21.53 2.26
C VAL A 309 -7.61 22.57 2.91
N GLY A 310 -6.35 22.71 2.46
CA GLY A 310 -5.45 23.77 2.90
C GLY A 310 -5.81 25.14 2.32
N GLY A 311 -6.35 25.15 1.09
CA GLY A 311 -6.69 26.35 0.33
C GLY A 311 -8.12 26.86 0.46
N THR A 312 -9.06 26.09 1.01
CA THR A 312 -10.47 26.49 1.17
C THR A 312 -10.80 27.02 2.58
N GLN A 313 -11.39 28.22 2.66
CA GLN A 313 -11.91 28.78 3.91
C GLN A 313 -13.10 27.95 4.42
N GLY A 314 -13.17 27.72 5.73
CA GLY A 314 -14.36 27.13 6.35
C GLY A 314 -14.43 25.60 6.31
N VAL A 315 -13.38 24.89 5.88
CA VAL A 315 -13.41 23.43 5.90
C VAL A 315 -13.08 22.88 7.29
N ILE A 316 -14.02 22.12 7.82
CA ILE A 316 -13.92 21.35 9.06
C ILE A 316 -13.39 19.95 8.72
N ARG A 317 -12.34 19.52 9.42
CA ARG A 317 -11.75 18.18 9.28
C ARG A 317 -12.04 17.36 10.52
N CYS A 318 -12.29 16.06 10.33
CA CYS A 318 -12.31 15.16 11.49
C CYS A 318 -10.91 15.08 12.14
N PRO A 319 -10.78 15.23 13.46
CA PRO A 319 -9.48 15.11 14.15
C PRO A 319 -8.98 13.66 14.24
N ASN A 320 -9.81 12.67 13.88
CA ASN A 320 -9.35 11.30 13.74
C ASN A 320 -8.50 11.17 12.47
N GLN A 321 -7.20 10.92 12.63
CA GLN A 321 -6.22 10.85 11.54
C GLN A 321 -6.53 9.79 10.46
N THR A 322 -7.34 8.78 10.80
CA THR A 322 -7.75 7.73 9.85
C THR A 322 -9.05 8.06 9.12
N CYS A 323 -9.77 9.11 9.55
CA CYS A 323 -11.05 9.50 9.01
C CYS A 323 -10.89 10.52 7.87
N LYS A 324 -11.49 10.23 6.72
CA LYS A 324 -11.44 11.08 5.52
C LYS A 324 -12.60 12.09 5.44
N TRP A 325 -13.38 12.23 6.52
CA TRP A 325 -14.53 13.12 6.51
C TRP A 325 -14.12 14.59 6.62
N VAL A 326 -14.70 15.40 5.74
CA VAL A 326 -14.61 16.86 5.74
C VAL A 326 -15.98 17.45 5.46
N ALA A 327 -16.20 18.66 5.96
CA ALA A 327 -17.39 19.45 5.66
C ALA A 327 -17.02 20.92 5.54
N GLU A 328 -17.78 21.66 4.75
CA GLU A 328 -17.67 23.10 4.65
C GLU A 328 -18.65 23.76 5.63
N ALA A 329 -18.15 24.67 6.46
CA ALA A 329 -18.94 25.49 7.36
C ALA A 329 -19.40 26.75 6.64
N ARG A 330 -20.68 27.13 6.84
CA ARG A 330 -21.22 28.38 6.29
C ARG A 330 -20.51 29.62 6.84
N ASP A 331 -20.13 29.60 8.12
CA ASP A 331 -19.28 30.61 8.74
C ASP A 331 -18.05 29.93 9.37
N PRO A 332 -16.82 30.29 8.93
CA PRO A 332 -15.57 29.77 9.49
C PRO A 332 -15.30 30.14 10.96
N ASN A 333 -16.09 31.05 11.56
CA ASN A 333 -15.97 31.48 12.95
C ASN A 333 -17.06 30.91 13.85
N ASP A 334 -18.03 30.20 13.29
CA ASP A 334 -19.10 29.62 14.08
C ASP A 334 -18.62 28.40 14.86
N ARG A 335 -18.86 28.46 16.17
CA ARG A 335 -18.58 27.36 17.10
C ARG A 335 -19.80 26.49 17.28
N PHE A 336 -19.70 25.24 16.86
CA PHE A 336 -20.74 24.25 17.07
C PHE A 336 -20.16 22.85 17.27
N ARG A 337 -21.00 21.96 17.80
CA ARG A 337 -20.66 20.54 17.98
C ARG A 337 -20.75 19.83 16.65
N VAL A 338 -19.65 19.22 16.25
CA VAL A 338 -19.57 18.36 15.07
C VAL A 338 -19.59 16.91 15.54
N GLN A 339 -20.51 16.12 14.99
CA GLN A 339 -20.46 14.66 15.09
C GLN A 339 -20.12 14.11 13.72
N CYS A 340 -18.94 13.50 13.60
CA CYS A 340 -18.49 12.95 12.34
C CYS A 340 -19.43 11.80 11.90
N PRO A 341 -20.06 11.86 10.72
CA PRO A 341 -20.95 10.79 10.25
C PRO A 341 -20.18 9.53 9.84
N MET A 342 -18.87 9.63 9.59
CA MET A 342 -18.04 8.49 9.16
C MET A 342 -17.51 7.67 10.33
N CYS A 343 -17.00 8.33 11.38
CA CYS A 343 -16.36 7.64 12.51
C CYS A 343 -17.04 7.89 13.87
N GLY A 344 -18.11 8.69 13.91
CA GLY A 344 -18.84 9.01 15.13
C GLY A 344 -18.13 9.97 16.08
N ASN A 345 -16.90 10.40 15.78
CA ASN A 345 -16.13 11.27 16.67
C ASN A 345 -16.79 12.63 16.86
N GLU A 346 -16.79 13.14 18.09
CA GLU A 346 -17.44 14.38 18.48
C GLU A 346 -16.41 15.45 18.87
N PHE A 347 -16.45 16.60 18.19
CA PHE A 347 -15.44 17.64 18.34
C PHE A 347 -16.00 19.04 18.05
N CYS A 348 -15.22 20.05 18.40
CA CYS A 348 -15.52 21.46 18.17
C CYS A 348 -15.12 21.89 16.76
N SER A 349 -16.03 22.54 16.03
CA SER A 349 -15.78 23.05 14.67
C SER A 349 -14.60 24.03 14.58
N LEU A 350 -14.27 24.74 15.67
CA LEU A 350 -13.22 25.77 15.66
C LEU A 350 -11.84 25.27 16.07
N CYS A 351 -11.75 24.54 17.19
CA CYS A 351 -10.47 24.14 17.75
C CYS A 351 -10.12 22.66 17.51
N ASN A 352 -11.03 21.88 16.90
CA ASN A 352 -10.90 20.44 16.68
C ASN A 352 -10.66 19.59 17.95
N GLN A 353 -10.81 20.19 19.14
CA GLN A 353 -10.79 19.48 20.43
C GLN A 353 -12.17 18.91 20.75
N GLN A 354 -12.27 18.06 21.77
CA GLN A 354 -13.56 17.58 22.27
C GLN A 354 -14.51 18.75 22.54
N TYR A 355 -15.75 18.67 22.05
CA TYR A 355 -16.69 19.78 22.18
C TYR A 355 -16.91 20.17 23.65
N HIS A 356 -17.01 21.47 23.90
CA HIS A 356 -17.06 22.03 25.24
C HIS A 356 -18.19 23.07 25.33
N PHE A 357 -19.19 22.78 26.18
CA PHE A 357 -20.45 23.51 26.28
C PHE A 357 -20.32 24.78 27.10
N ARG A 358 -19.75 24.66 28.30
CA ARG A 358 -19.78 25.70 29.35
C ARG A 358 -18.61 26.67 29.31
N THR A 359 -17.69 26.50 28.36
CA THR A 359 -16.46 27.30 28.27
C THR A 359 -16.11 27.63 26.82
N THR A 360 -15.34 28.68 26.59
CA THR A 360 -14.85 29.08 25.26
C THR A 360 -13.64 28.23 24.83
N CYS A 361 -13.32 28.23 23.53
CA CYS A 361 -12.12 27.54 23.05
C CYS A 361 -10.84 28.12 23.67
N GLN A 362 -10.86 29.41 24.04
CA GLN A 362 -9.73 30.12 24.64
C GLN A 362 -9.51 29.75 26.11
N GLN A 363 -10.57 29.49 26.86
CA GLN A 363 -10.51 29.15 28.29
C GLN A 363 -10.24 27.66 28.54
N LEU A 364 -10.50 26.79 27.56
CA LEU A 364 -10.36 25.34 27.70
C LEU A 364 -8.95 24.91 28.17
N PRO A 365 -7.82 25.44 27.66
CA PRO A 365 -6.49 25.05 28.12
C PRO A 365 -6.27 25.35 29.61
N GLU A 366 -6.67 26.54 30.08
CA GLU A 366 -6.53 26.95 31.48
C GLU A 366 -7.35 26.05 32.41
N ILE A 367 -8.61 25.77 32.05
CA ILE A 367 -9.48 24.88 32.83
C ILE A 367 -8.90 23.46 32.86
N THR A 368 -8.39 22.97 31.74
CA THR A 368 -7.74 21.65 31.64
C THR A 368 -6.53 21.55 32.54
N GLN A 369 -5.66 22.57 32.53
CA GLN A 369 -4.51 22.65 33.41
C GLN A 369 -4.91 22.69 34.89
N ARG A 370 -5.90 23.51 35.26
CA ARG A 370 -6.37 23.64 36.64
C ARG A 370 -6.94 22.33 37.18
N TRP A 371 -7.73 21.64 36.36
CA TRP A 371 -8.28 20.32 36.67
C TRP A 371 -7.19 19.28 36.85
N PHE A 372 -6.19 19.27 35.97
CA PHE A 372 -5.04 18.37 36.07
C PHE A 372 -4.26 18.59 37.36
N PHE A 373 -3.98 19.85 37.72
CA PHE A 373 -3.28 20.20 38.96
C PHE A 373 -4.06 19.78 40.21
N TRP A 374 -5.39 20.00 40.20
CA TRP A 374 -6.27 19.49 41.25
C TRP A 374 -6.16 17.97 41.40
N CYS A 375 -6.28 17.24 40.28
CA CYS A 375 -6.27 15.78 40.29
C CYS A 375 -4.97 15.15 40.82
N ASN A 376 -3.83 15.81 40.58
CA ASN A 376 -2.51 15.25 40.90
C ASN A 376 -1.92 15.74 42.22
N THR A 377 -2.24 16.96 42.63
CA THR A 377 -1.51 17.63 43.73
C THR A 377 -2.45 18.08 44.82
N GLU A 378 -3.40 18.96 44.52
CA GLU A 378 -4.17 19.64 45.57
C GLU A 378 -5.28 18.79 46.19
N ARG A 379 -5.90 17.88 45.41
CA ARG A 379 -7.05 17.10 45.88
C ARG A 379 -6.72 16.37 47.19
N GLY A 380 -5.58 15.68 47.26
CA GLY A 380 -5.17 14.95 48.47
C GLY A 380 -5.01 15.86 49.69
N ASN A 381 -4.32 16.98 49.51
CA ASN A 381 -4.10 17.96 50.59
C ASN A 381 -5.44 18.56 51.08
N TYR A 382 -6.36 18.87 50.15
CA TYR A 382 -7.68 19.39 50.48
C TYR A 382 -8.49 18.41 51.33
N TRP A 383 -8.53 17.13 50.94
CA TRP A 383 -9.25 16.09 51.69
C TRP A 383 -8.64 15.83 53.06
N GLN A 384 -7.30 15.82 53.17
CA GLN A 384 -6.62 15.66 54.46
C GLN A 384 -6.98 16.78 55.44
N ALA A 385 -6.96 18.03 54.97
CA ALA A 385 -7.35 19.18 55.78
C ALA A 385 -8.84 19.17 56.17
N ARG A 386 -9.75 18.70 55.29
CA ARG A 386 -11.17 18.52 55.62
C ARG A 386 -11.42 17.39 56.63
N ALA A 387 -10.71 16.27 56.51
CA ALA A 387 -10.80 15.15 57.44
C ALA A 387 -10.34 15.47 58.86
N GLN A 388 -9.50 16.51 59.03
CA GLN A 388 -9.12 17.03 60.35
C GLN A 388 -10.25 17.85 61.01
N GLN A 389 -11.17 18.42 60.23
CA GLN A 389 -12.22 19.32 60.70
C GLN A 389 -13.55 18.63 61.00
N ASP A 390 -13.86 17.54 60.29
CA ASP A 390 -15.12 16.80 60.46
C ASP A 390 -14.88 15.28 60.36
N ALA A 391 -15.35 14.56 61.38
CA ALA A 391 -15.18 13.11 61.51
C ALA A 391 -15.82 12.32 60.35
N ASN A 392 -16.86 12.86 59.71
CA ASN A 392 -17.49 12.24 58.54
C ASN A 392 -16.56 12.19 57.30
N PHE A 393 -15.57 13.08 57.24
CA PHE A 393 -14.61 13.15 56.14
C PHE A 393 -13.42 12.19 56.31
N ARG A 394 -13.22 11.60 57.49
CA ARG A 394 -12.18 10.57 57.70
C ARG A 394 -12.45 9.30 56.91
N ALA A 395 -13.69 8.81 56.91
CA ALA A 395 -14.09 7.64 56.13
C ALA A 395 -13.95 7.86 54.60
N GLN A 396 -14.12 9.11 54.16
CA GLN A 396 -13.92 9.49 52.75
C GLN A 396 -12.43 9.57 52.37
N LEU A 397 -11.54 9.95 53.29
CA LEU A 397 -10.10 9.93 53.04
C LEU A 397 -9.58 8.49 52.83
N GLU A 398 -10.08 7.53 53.60
CA GLU A 398 -9.77 6.10 53.40
C GLU A 398 -10.32 5.56 52.06
N ASP A 399 -11.49 6.01 51.62
CA ASP A 399 -12.02 5.69 50.28
C ASP A 399 -11.18 6.35 49.18
N TYR A 400 -10.71 7.58 49.40
CA TYR A 400 -9.83 8.31 48.49
C TYR A 400 -8.50 7.59 48.29
N GLU A 401 -7.83 7.18 49.37
CA GLU A 401 -6.55 6.47 49.33
C GLU A 401 -6.68 5.13 48.61
N ARG A 402 -7.78 4.39 48.81
CA ARG A 402 -8.08 3.16 48.06
C ARG A 402 -8.26 3.42 46.57
N GLN A 403 -8.96 4.48 46.18
CA GLN A 403 -9.21 4.81 44.78
C GLN A 403 -8.02 5.50 44.08
N LYS A 404 -7.07 6.07 44.84
CA LYS A 404 -5.88 6.77 44.32
C LYS A 404 -5.07 5.89 43.38
N ALA A 405 -4.93 4.59 43.67
CA ALA A 405 -4.22 3.64 42.83
C ALA A 405 -4.88 3.46 41.44
N ALA A 406 -6.21 3.41 41.39
CA ALA A 406 -6.97 3.31 40.13
C ALA A 406 -6.90 4.61 39.30
N ASN A 407 -6.70 5.76 39.96
CA ASN A 407 -6.67 7.08 39.32
C ASN A 407 -5.33 7.42 38.65
N ILE A 408 -4.26 6.66 38.92
CA ILE A 408 -2.91 6.93 38.38
C ILE A 408 -2.91 6.89 36.85
N GLN A 409 -3.50 5.86 36.24
CA GLN A 409 -3.56 5.73 34.78
C GLN A 409 -4.36 6.89 34.14
N ARG A 410 -5.47 7.27 34.77
CA ARG A 410 -6.30 8.41 34.33
C ARG A 410 -5.50 9.71 34.33
N ASN A 411 -4.77 9.94 35.40
CA ASN A 411 -3.92 11.12 35.56
C ASN A 411 -2.77 11.15 34.55
N GLN A 412 -2.20 10.00 34.16
CA GLN A 412 -1.20 9.92 33.09
C GLN A 412 -1.77 10.32 31.73
N GLU A 413 -2.96 9.83 31.37
CA GLU A 413 -3.65 10.22 30.12
C GLU A 413 -3.98 11.73 30.10
N LEU A 414 -4.38 12.31 31.24
CA LEU A 414 -4.59 13.76 31.36
C LEU A 414 -3.28 14.56 31.21
N ALA A 415 -2.16 14.03 31.72
CA ALA A 415 -0.85 14.66 31.60
C ALA A 415 -0.41 14.76 30.14
N GLN A 416 -0.65 13.69 29.38
CA GLN A 416 -0.34 13.66 27.96
C GLN A 416 -1.12 14.73 27.19
N ARG A 417 -2.44 14.83 27.41
CA ARG A 417 -3.28 15.86 26.77
C ARG A 417 -2.84 17.28 27.11
N TYR A 418 -2.42 17.51 28.34
CA TYR A 418 -1.91 18.82 28.75
C TYR A 418 -0.59 19.16 28.03
N ASN A 419 0.32 18.20 27.90
CA ASN A 419 1.56 18.38 27.14
C ASN A 419 1.29 18.67 25.66
N ASP A 420 0.30 17.99 25.07
CA ASP A 420 -0.11 18.24 23.68
C ASP A 420 -0.67 19.67 23.51
N LEU A 421 -1.53 20.14 24.43
CA LEU A 421 -2.04 21.51 24.43
C LEU A 421 -0.94 22.56 24.59
N LEU A 422 0.04 22.31 25.48
CA LEU A 422 1.21 23.18 25.66
C LEU A 422 2.07 23.25 24.40
N ALA A 423 2.30 22.11 23.74
CA ALA A 423 3.06 22.04 22.50
C ALA A 423 2.38 22.89 21.41
N ASP A 424 1.06 22.78 21.27
CA ASP A 424 0.26 23.57 20.33
C ASP A 424 0.31 25.07 20.62
N GLU A 425 0.14 25.49 21.88
CA GLU A 425 0.19 26.91 22.25
C GLU A 425 1.59 27.51 22.08
N ASN A 426 2.65 26.76 22.42
CA ASN A 426 4.03 27.19 22.20
C ASN A 426 4.33 27.34 20.70
N TYR A 427 3.85 26.40 19.89
CA TYR A 427 3.99 26.47 18.44
C TYR A 427 3.31 27.72 17.88
N LYS A 428 2.08 28.03 18.30
CA LYS A 428 1.37 29.24 17.89
C LYS A 428 2.07 30.52 18.35
N ALA A 429 2.60 30.54 19.58
CA ALA A 429 3.34 31.70 20.10
C ALA A 429 4.60 32.01 19.29
N GLN A 430 5.28 30.97 18.80
CA GLN A 430 6.50 31.12 18.01
C GLN A 430 6.22 31.44 16.53
N ASN A 431 5.16 30.86 15.96
CA ASN A 431 4.96 30.84 14.50
C ASN A 431 3.76 31.67 14.01
N CYS A 432 2.95 32.24 14.92
CA CYS A 432 1.74 32.97 14.57
C CYS A 432 1.70 34.41 15.10
N ARG A 433 0.95 35.28 14.42
CA ARG A 433 0.71 36.68 14.77
C ARG A 433 -0.78 37.04 14.65
N LEU A 434 -1.22 38.11 15.28
CA LEU A 434 -2.60 38.59 15.24
C LEU A 434 -2.78 39.59 14.10
N CYS A 435 -3.82 39.40 13.29
CA CYS A 435 -4.24 40.41 12.33
C CYS A 435 -4.62 41.72 13.06
N PRO A 436 -4.07 42.89 12.68
CA PRO A 436 -4.42 44.17 13.30
C PRO A 436 -5.91 44.55 13.19
N HIS A 437 -6.62 44.02 12.18
CA HIS A 437 -7.99 44.43 11.87
C HIS A 437 -9.06 43.52 12.50
N CYS A 438 -8.84 42.21 12.54
CA CYS A 438 -9.82 41.26 13.10
C CYS A 438 -9.27 40.39 14.24
N ARG A 439 -8.02 40.61 14.66
CA ARG A 439 -7.33 39.88 15.73
C ARG A 439 -7.26 38.36 15.54
N ARG A 440 -7.46 37.87 14.31
CA ARG A 440 -7.31 36.45 14.01
C ARG A 440 -5.84 36.04 14.10
N VAL A 441 -5.59 34.83 14.57
CA VAL A 441 -4.27 34.19 14.54
C VAL A 441 -3.91 33.83 13.10
N VAL A 442 -2.79 34.36 12.61
CA VAL A 442 -2.26 34.18 11.26
C VAL A 442 -0.87 33.57 11.37
N GLN A 443 -0.68 32.41 10.77
CA GLN A 443 0.62 31.74 10.69
C GLN A 443 1.42 32.30 9.50
N HIS A 444 2.74 32.42 9.65
CA HIS A 444 3.63 32.66 8.51
C HIS A 444 4.12 31.34 7.95
N LEU A 445 3.81 31.05 6.68
CA LEU A 445 4.16 29.81 6.00
C LEU A 445 5.39 29.96 5.09
N SER A 446 6.18 31.03 5.27
CA SER A 446 7.27 31.55 4.40
C SER A 446 6.83 32.63 3.39
N GLY A 447 7.78 33.49 2.97
CA GLY A 447 7.54 34.57 2.00
C GLY A 447 7.69 35.99 2.56
N CYS A 448 7.11 36.96 1.86
CA CYS A 448 7.17 38.40 2.19
C CYS A 448 6.44 38.73 3.50
N ASP A 449 6.89 39.77 4.20
CA ASP A 449 6.24 40.31 5.41
C ASP A 449 4.89 40.97 5.12
N LEU A 450 4.60 41.36 3.88
CA LEU A 450 3.31 41.95 3.53
C LEU A 450 2.26 40.84 3.35
N MET A 451 1.44 40.63 4.37
CA MET A 451 0.42 39.58 4.42
C MET A 451 -0.95 40.17 4.18
N VAL A 452 -1.90 39.35 3.71
CA VAL A 452 -3.31 39.71 3.70
C VAL A 452 -4.02 38.78 4.67
N CYS A 453 -4.80 39.32 5.60
CA CYS A 453 -5.48 38.49 6.58
C CYS A 453 -6.46 37.56 5.88
N GLY A 454 -6.14 36.26 5.91
CA GLY A 454 -6.92 35.25 5.24
C GLY A 454 -6.64 35.09 3.74
N ARG A 455 -5.52 35.63 3.23
CA ARG A 455 -5.06 35.38 1.86
C ARG A 455 -3.53 35.34 1.79
N ASN A 456 -2.98 34.41 1.02
CA ASN A 456 -1.58 34.51 0.61
C ASN A 456 -1.37 35.69 -0.35
N TYR A 457 -0.24 36.38 -0.20
CA TYR A 457 0.14 37.50 -1.07
C TYR A 457 0.27 37.09 -2.55
N HIS A 458 0.58 35.82 -2.82
CA HIS A 458 0.72 35.27 -4.17
C HIS A 458 -0.56 34.63 -4.74
N GLY A 459 -1.69 34.69 -4.02
CA GLY A 459 -2.93 34.01 -4.42
C GLY A 459 -2.78 32.48 -4.31
N GLY A 460 -3.77 31.80 -3.74
CA GLY A 460 -3.76 30.35 -3.61
C GLY A 460 -4.42 29.86 -2.33
N ASP A 461 -3.96 30.31 -1.17
CA ASP A 461 -4.63 29.97 0.10
C ASP A 461 -5.46 31.14 0.57
N GLN A 462 -6.78 31.02 0.42
CA GLN A 462 -7.73 31.83 1.13
C GLN A 462 -8.02 31.11 2.45
N GLN A 463 -7.51 31.64 3.55
CA GLN A 463 -7.84 31.20 4.92
C GLN A 463 -8.86 32.18 5.51
N SER A 464 -9.70 31.78 6.45
CA SER A 464 -10.69 32.71 7.00
C SER A 464 -10.00 33.94 7.60
N GLY A 465 -10.37 35.13 7.17
CA GLY A 465 -9.70 36.38 7.55
C GLY A 465 -10.42 37.60 7.00
N CYS A 466 -10.14 38.77 7.55
CA CYS A 466 -10.88 40.00 7.20
C CYS A 466 -10.53 40.56 5.82
N GLY A 467 -9.55 39.98 5.10
CA GLY A 467 -9.14 40.43 3.77
C GLY A 467 -8.29 41.69 3.76
N ASN A 468 -8.00 42.30 4.92
CA ASN A 468 -7.14 43.48 5.00
C ASN A 468 -5.66 43.09 4.93
N GLY A 469 -4.90 43.85 4.14
CA GLY A 469 -3.44 43.79 4.09
C GLY A 469 -2.83 44.32 5.38
N PHE A 470 -1.82 43.64 5.90
CA PHE A 470 -1.05 44.08 7.06
C PHE A 470 0.39 43.56 6.96
N ASN A 471 1.32 44.28 7.57
CA ASN A 471 2.70 43.82 7.67
C ASN A 471 2.82 42.84 8.85
N TRP A 472 3.30 41.63 8.59
CA TRP A 472 3.47 40.54 9.54
C TRP A 472 4.53 40.85 10.57
N SER A 473 5.71 41.37 10.20
CA SER A 473 6.75 41.69 11.18
C SER A 473 6.32 42.82 12.13
N GLN A 474 5.41 43.69 11.67
CA GLN A 474 4.78 44.74 12.47
C GLN A 474 3.49 44.29 13.19
N ALA A 475 2.97 43.11 12.87
CA ALA A 475 1.78 42.58 13.50
C ALA A 475 2.07 42.14 14.93
N LEU A 476 1.09 42.34 15.80
CA LEU A 476 1.16 41.89 17.18
C LEU A 476 1.43 40.38 17.19
N PRO A 477 2.51 39.90 17.84
CA PRO A 477 2.71 38.47 18.03
C PRO A 477 1.46 37.81 18.57
N TYR A 478 1.21 36.55 18.21
CA TYR A 478 0.22 35.77 18.92
C TYR A 478 0.73 35.61 20.35
N THR A 479 0.21 36.43 21.23
CA THR A 479 0.31 36.19 22.65
C THR A 479 -0.76 35.15 22.94
N PRO A 480 -0.40 33.98 23.49
CA PRO A 480 -1.39 33.10 24.07
C PRO A 480 -2.25 33.96 25.00
N ILE A 481 -3.54 34.06 24.72
CA ILE A 481 -4.47 34.75 25.62
C ILE A 481 -4.62 33.80 26.80
N GLY A 482 -3.78 34.01 27.80
CA GLY A 482 -3.52 33.07 28.89
C GLY A 482 -2.04 32.78 29.16
N ASN A 483 -1.12 33.70 28.81
CA ASN A 483 0.25 33.70 29.33
C ASN A 483 0.63 34.99 30.11
N THR A 484 -0.30 35.55 30.89
CA THR A 484 0.06 35.44 32.32
C THR A 484 0.07 33.94 32.50
N GLY A 485 1.16 33.32 32.92
CA GLY A 485 1.03 31.93 33.38
C GLY A 485 -0.08 31.85 34.43
N PRO A 486 -0.10 30.85 35.28
CA PRO A 486 -0.37 31.24 36.65
C PRO A 486 0.66 32.35 37.01
N GLN A 487 0.31 33.64 36.89
CA GLN A 487 0.31 34.44 38.11
C GLN A 487 -0.44 33.51 39.02
N GLN A 488 0.29 32.77 39.86
CA GLN A 488 -0.22 31.76 40.79
C GLN A 488 -1.68 32.09 40.98
N VAL A 489 -2.62 31.33 40.37
CA VAL A 489 -4.03 31.71 40.43
C VAL A 489 -4.33 31.67 41.91
N ALA A 490 -4.24 32.83 42.56
CA ALA A 490 -3.59 32.92 43.87
C ALA A 490 -4.36 32.02 44.80
N ASN A 491 -3.85 30.82 45.13
CA ASN A 491 -4.58 29.71 45.77
C ASN A 491 -6.02 30.10 46.10
N ASN A 492 -6.87 30.23 45.07
CA ASN A 492 -8.19 30.86 45.25
C ASN A 492 -9.19 29.83 45.77
N LEU A 493 -8.75 28.58 45.88
CA LEU A 493 -9.38 27.63 46.76
C LEU A 493 -9.09 28.08 48.17
N PRO A 494 -10.13 28.42 48.94
CA PRO A 494 -9.96 28.75 50.34
C PRO A 494 -9.19 27.62 51.03
N SER A 495 -8.24 27.98 51.89
CA SER A 495 -7.76 27.04 52.89
C SER A 495 -9.00 26.44 53.57
N PRO A 496 -9.11 25.10 53.69
CA PRO A 496 -10.19 24.46 54.42
C PRO A 496 -10.33 25.04 55.84
N GLU A 497 -9.23 25.54 56.42
CA GLU A 497 -9.14 26.15 57.74
C GLU A 497 -9.84 27.50 57.88
N GLN A 498 -10.22 28.17 56.78
CA GLN A 498 -10.62 29.58 56.81
C GLN A 498 -12.01 29.93 56.23
N GLN A 499 -12.87 28.97 55.86
CA GLN A 499 -14.18 29.32 55.28
C GLN A 499 -15.40 28.53 55.77
N LYS A 500 -16.47 29.28 56.08
CA LYS A 500 -17.86 28.80 55.98
C LYS A 500 -18.07 28.28 54.56
N LEU A 501 -18.54 27.03 54.44
CA LEU A 501 -18.85 26.41 53.15
C LEU A 501 -19.66 27.37 52.28
N VAL A 502 -19.12 27.72 51.12
CA VAL A 502 -19.85 28.49 50.11
C VAL A 502 -21.03 27.66 49.64
N VAL A 503 -22.25 28.17 49.81
CA VAL A 503 -23.46 27.51 49.33
C VAL A 503 -23.79 28.08 47.94
N HIS A 504 -23.92 27.20 46.96
CA HIS A 504 -24.32 27.56 45.60
C HIS A 504 -25.84 27.41 45.48
N GLU A 505 -26.57 28.45 45.90
CA GLU A 505 -28.03 28.46 45.85
C GLU A 505 -28.56 28.15 44.44
N GLY A 506 -29.59 27.30 44.37
CA GLY A 506 -30.19 26.89 43.09
C GLY A 506 -29.37 25.88 42.28
N VAL A 507 -28.18 25.48 42.73
CA VAL A 507 -27.34 24.50 42.04
C VAL A 507 -27.30 23.19 42.83
N GLN A 508 -27.85 22.12 42.24
CA GLN A 508 -27.87 20.80 42.81
C GLN A 508 -26.76 19.93 42.24
N CYS A 509 -26.21 19.03 43.06
CA CYS A 509 -25.30 18.01 42.60
C CYS A 509 -26.07 16.92 41.82
N ASP A 510 -25.62 16.56 40.63
CA ASP A 510 -26.29 15.53 39.82
C ASP A 510 -26.19 14.11 40.43
N ALA A 511 -25.29 13.89 41.39
CA ALA A 511 -25.10 12.59 42.04
C ALA A 511 -25.91 12.44 43.34
N CYS A 512 -25.92 13.46 44.21
CA CYS A 512 -26.63 13.38 45.50
C CYS A 512 -27.88 14.26 45.59
N HIS A 513 -28.18 15.05 44.55
CA HIS A 513 -29.32 15.99 44.44
C HIS A 513 -29.40 17.07 45.52
N ASN A 514 -28.42 17.15 46.43
CA ASN A 514 -28.33 18.20 47.42
C ASN A 514 -27.75 19.48 46.80
N VAL A 515 -28.08 20.62 47.42
CA VAL A 515 -27.47 21.91 47.09
C VAL A 515 -25.95 21.80 47.24
N VAL A 516 -25.21 22.27 46.23
CA VAL A 516 -23.76 22.20 46.24
C VAL A 516 -23.21 23.13 47.33
N GLN A 517 -22.42 22.55 48.24
CA GLN A 517 -21.71 23.25 49.31
C GLN A 517 -20.20 23.05 49.11
N GLY A 518 -19.42 24.11 49.32
CA GLY A 518 -17.97 24.10 49.12
C GLY A 518 -17.60 24.25 47.64
N ILE A 519 -16.66 23.44 47.17
CA ILE A 519 -16.21 23.49 45.77
C ILE A 519 -17.25 22.83 44.86
N ARG A 520 -17.67 23.56 43.83
CA ARG A 520 -18.51 23.06 42.73
C ARG A 520 -17.63 22.62 41.56
N PHE A 521 -17.98 21.49 40.95
CA PHE A 521 -17.27 20.91 39.81
C PHE A 521 -18.18 20.79 38.60
N ASP A 522 -18.00 21.66 37.61
CA ASP A 522 -18.82 21.69 36.40
C ASP A 522 -18.08 20.97 35.26
N CYS A 523 -18.68 19.95 34.65
CA CYS A 523 -18.07 19.31 33.49
C CYS A 523 -18.13 20.25 32.28
N VAL A 524 -16.99 20.50 31.64
CA VAL A 524 -16.97 21.41 30.48
C VAL A 524 -17.47 20.75 29.19
N HIS A 525 -17.46 19.42 29.12
CA HIS A 525 -17.89 18.64 27.94
C HIS A 525 -19.32 18.14 28.01
N CYS A 526 -20.04 18.44 29.10
CA CYS A 526 -21.47 18.16 29.22
C CYS A 526 -22.28 19.45 29.32
N ALA A 527 -23.54 19.40 28.87
CA ALA A 527 -24.42 20.56 28.89
C ALA A 527 -24.72 21.03 30.32
N SER A 528 -25.04 20.10 31.23
CA SER A 528 -25.55 20.42 32.56
C SER A 528 -24.79 19.80 33.75
N LEU A 529 -23.83 18.91 33.51
CA LEU A 529 -23.28 18.06 34.58
C LEU A 529 -22.45 18.83 35.62
N THR A 530 -22.80 18.64 36.89
CA THR A 530 -22.34 19.39 38.05
C THR A 530 -22.23 18.48 39.29
N PHE A 531 -21.07 18.47 39.95
CA PHE A 531 -20.85 17.71 41.18
C PHE A 531 -20.45 18.61 42.36
N CYS A 532 -20.83 18.20 43.58
CA CYS A 532 -20.32 18.80 44.81
C CYS A 532 -19.00 18.14 45.23
N GLU A 533 -18.25 18.78 46.12
CA GLU A 533 -16.99 18.24 46.64
C GLU A 533 -17.12 16.83 47.23
N LYS A 534 -18.25 16.49 47.85
CA LYS A 534 -18.50 15.15 48.42
C LYS A 534 -18.65 14.06 47.36
N CYS A 535 -19.14 14.40 46.17
CA CYS A 535 -19.43 13.46 45.10
C CYS A 535 -18.37 13.47 44.00
N GLU A 536 -17.53 14.52 43.91
CA GLU A 536 -16.58 14.74 42.82
C GLU A 536 -15.78 13.48 42.48
N GLN A 537 -15.15 12.84 43.46
CA GLN A 537 -14.23 11.75 43.15
C GLN A 537 -14.93 10.56 42.49
N ARG A 538 -15.96 10.03 43.15
CA ARG A 538 -16.68 8.85 42.67
C ARG A 538 -17.42 9.16 41.36
N SER A 539 -18.14 10.27 41.33
CA SER A 539 -18.99 10.62 40.20
C SER A 539 -18.19 11.05 38.97
N THR A 540 -17.04 11.71 39.12
CA THR A 540 -16.19 12.01 37.97
C THR A 540 -15.53 10.75 37.39
N LEU A 541 -15.28 9.73 38.22
CA LEU A 541 -14.76 8.44 37.76
C LEU A 541 -15.82 7.61 37.03
N GLU A 542 -17.00 7.45 37.62
CA GLU A 542 -18.13 6.74 37.00
C GLU A 542 -18.51 7.39 35.66
N HIS A 543 -18.65 8.71 35.65
CA HIS A 543 -18.95 9.46 34.43
C HIS A 543 -17.86 9.32 33.35
N SER A 544 -16.58 9.28 33.74
CA SER A 544 -15.49 9.04 32.79
C SER A 544 -15.50 7.60 32.25
N ASN A 545 -15.91 6.62 33.05
CA ASN A 545 -15.92 5.20 32.69
C ASN A 545 -17.11 4.83 31.79
N GLU A 546 -18.30 5.38 32.04
CA GLU A 546 -19.47 5.26 31.14
C GLU A 546 -19.12 5.68 29.70
N ILE A 547 -18.22 6.66 29.59
CA ILE A 547 -17.76 7.27 28.35
C ILE A 547 -16.58 6.49 27.74
N ARG A 548 -15.70 5.88 28.57
CA ARG A 548 -14.61 5.00 28.10
C ARG A 548 -15.13 3.75 27.39
N ASN A 549 -16.25 3.20 27.86
CA ASN A 549 -16.96 2.11 27.18
C ASN A 549 -17.49 2.51 25.80
N GLN A 550 -17.65 3.82 25.53
CA GLN A 550 -18.04 4.39 24.25
C GLN A 550 -16.84 4.90 23.43
N GLN A 551 -15.60 4.56 23.81
CA GLN A 551 -14.34 5.04 23.18
C GLN A 551 -14.22 6.57 23.12
N LYS A 552 -14.90 7.29 24.02
CA LYS A 552 -14.90 8.74 24.04
C LYS A 552 -13.78 9.29 24.95
N PRO A 553 -13.23 10.48 24.64
CA PRO A 553 -12.17 11.08 25.43
C PRO A 553 -12.61 11.46 26.85
N GLN A 554 -11.68 11.37 27.81
CA GLN A 554 -11.89 11.78 29.21
C GLN A 554 -12.40 13.22 29.37
N HIS A 555 -13.23 13.45 30.38
CA HIS A 555 -13.82 14.76 30.65
C HIS A 555 -13.00 15.60 31.65
N VAL A 556 -12.99 16.91 31.42
CA VAL A 556 -12.40 17.94 32.27
C VAL A 556 -13.49 18.68 33.06
N PHE A 557 -13.16 19.10 34.29
CA PHE A 557 -14.09 19.81 35.18
C PHE A 557 -13.52 21.18 35.59
N GLN A 558 -14.37 22.21 35.56
CA GLN A 558 -14.09 23.53 36.08
C GLN A 558 -14.39 23.58 37.59
N LEU A 559 -13.42 24.03 38.38
CA LEU A 559 -13.56 24.20 39.84
C LEU A 559 -14.08 25.60 40.17
N ILE A 560 -15.14 25.68 40.97
CA ILE A 560 -15.80 26.94 41.34
C ILE A 560 -16.01 26.97 42.85
N ALA A 561 -15.23 27.80 43.54
CA ALA A 561 -15.20 27.89 45.00
C ALA A 561 -15.82 29.18 45.56
N ARG A 562 -16.44 30.02 44.73
CA ARG A 562 -17.12 31.27 45.12
C ARG A 562 -18.59 31.20 44.69
N SER A 563 -19.50 31.77 45.50
CA SER A 563 -20.90 31.90 45.10
C SER A 563 -20.98 32.95 44.01
N LEU A 564 -21.54 32.61 42.85
CA LEU A 564 -21.72 33.53 41.72
C LEU A 564 -22.94 34.46 41.92
N ASN A 565 -23.45 34.60 43.15
CA ASN A 565 -24.49 35.55 43.49
C ASN A 565 -23.88 36.92 43.81
N GLY A 566 -23.54 37.66 42.76
CA GLY A 566 -23.15 39.05 42.83
C GLY A 566 -23.33 39.73 41.48
N ASN A 567 -24.31 40.64 41.40
CA ASN A 567 -24.58 41.54 40.28
C ASN A 567 -23.36 41.88 39.42
N ASN A 568 -23.34 41.42 38.17
CA ASN A 568 -22.71 42.16 37.08
C ASN A 568 -23.82 42.88 36.31
N GLY A 569 -24.34 43.95 36.94
CA GLY A 569 -24.95 45.05 36.21
C GLY A 569 -23.88 46.10 35.96
N GLN A 570 -23.38 46.14 34.73
CA GLN A 570 -23.11 47.33 33.91
C GLN A 570 -22.60 46.93 32.54
#